data_AF-A0A084FYW1-F1
#
_entry.id   AF-A0A084FYW1-F1
#
_cell.length_a   1.000
_cell.length_b   1.000
_cell.length_c   1.000
_cell.angle_alpha   90.00
_cell.angle_beta   90.00
_cell.angle_gamma   90.00
#
_symmetry.space_group_name_H-M   'P 1'
#
loop_
_entity.id
_entity.type
_entity.pdbx_description
1 polymer ?
#
loop_
_entity_poly.entity_id
_entity_poly.type
_entity_poly.pdbx_seq_one_letter_code
_entity_poly.pdbx_strand_id
1 'polypeptide(L)'
;MATPGRPLIVGNDDGPEAPFPYQMEGKITTGFQRGSTLIGFPTANLPINLTRTPWINTIPTGVYYGWSALRLPPSHADYPFSSSASSPPSSPYALYPMVMSIGYNPYFKNTVRTAEVHILHKFEQNFYGEPLRLLILGYIRPEKDYPSLEALIEDIRFDTKVASESLKRRAWAPKGVEVVGGWEGGELDVQWLVREEEDYDEVEVNGVEVNGVDGEKKIEENDDAKKE
;
A
#
# COMPACT_ATOMS: atom_id res chain seq x y z
N MET A 1 22.92 -8.17 1.34
CA MET A 1 23.48 -6.91 0.83
C MET A 1 22.47 -6.29 -0.11
N ALA A 2 22.08 -5.04 0.11
CA ALA A 2 21.34 -4.25 -0.87
C ALA A 2 21.92 -4.43 -2.27
N THR A 3 21.07 -4.50 -3.30
CA THR A 3 21.54 -4.64 -4.68
C THR A 3 22.37 -3.41 -5.05
N PRO A 4 23.67 -3.55 -5.35
CA PRO A 4 24.52 -2.42 -5.73
C PRO A 4 23.96 -1.73 -6.98
N GLY A 5 24.05 -0.40 -7.02
CA GLY A 5 23.73 0.37 -8.23
C GLY A 5 22.24 0.63 -8.50
N ARG A 6 21.35 0.40 -7.53
CA ARG A 6 19.94 0.80 -7.67
C ARG A 6 19.83 2.34 -7.74
N PRO A 7 19.08 2.90 -8.71
CA PRO A 7 18.91 4.33 -8.79
C PRO A 7 18.07 4.86 -7.62
N LEU A 8 18.36 6.07 -7.16
CA LEU A 8 17.60 6.75 -6.11
C LEU A 8 16.28 7.36 -6.62
N ILE A 9 16.21 7.64 -7.93
CA ILE A 9 15.03 8.18 -8.60
C ILE A 9 14.68 7.25 -9.75
N VAL A 10 13.40 6.95 -9.92
CA VAL A 10 12.87 6.11 -11.02
C VAL A 10 11.73 6.82 -11.75
N GLY A 11 11.43 6.39 -12.97
CA GLY A 11 10.42 7.01 -13.85
C GLY A 11 10.91 8.28 -14.56
N ASN A 12 10.24 8.65 -15.65
CA ASN A 12 10.59 9.82 -16.46
C ASN A 12 10.41 11.13 -15.68
N ASP A 13 11.25 12.12 -15.97
CA ASP A 13 11.16 13.47 -15.38
C ASP A 13 9.87 14.20 -15.77
N ASP A 14 9.31 13.88 -16.95
CA ASP A 14 8.05 14.46 -17.45
C ASP A 14 6.80 13.90 -16.76
N GLY A 15 6.94 12.90 -15.88
CA GLY A 15 5.83 12.31 -15.13
C GLY A 15 5.67 10.80 -15.35
N PRO A 16 4.61 10.21 -14.77
CA PRO A 16 4.27 8.81 -15.01
C PRO A 16 3.86 8.58 -16.47
N GLU A 17 4.36 7.49 -17.05
CA GLU A 17 4.08 7.09 -18.43
C GLU A 17 3.12 5.89 -18.48
N ALA A 18 2.37 5.75 -19.58
CA ALA A 18 1.50 4.61 -19.79
C ALA A 18 2.26 3.28 -19.57
N PRO A 19 1.70 2.34 -18.79
CA PRO A 19 0.29 2.27 -18.38
C PRO A 19 -0.06 2.96 -17.04
N PHE A 20 0.88 3.69 -16.43
CA PHE A 20 0.61 4.47 -15.22
C PHE A 20 -0.16 5.77 -15.54
N PRO A 21 -0.97 6.28 -14.60
CA PRO A 21 -1.23 5.74 -13.27
C PRO A 21 -2.22 4.57 -13.27
N TYR A 22 -1.96 3.55 -12.45
CA TYR A 22 -2.98 2.55 -12.10
C TYR A 22 -3.76 3.00 -10.86
N GLN A 23 -5.05 2.72 -10.86
CA GLN A 23 -5.99 3.08 -9.81
C GLN A 23 -6.44 1.83 -9.05
N MET A 24 -6.40 1.88 -7.72
CA MET A 24 -6.90 0.83 -6.83
C MET A 24 -7.59 1.44 -5.62
N GLU A 25 -8.68 0.84 -5.14
CA GLU A 25 -9.36 1.29 -3.93
C GLU A 25 -10.00 0.13 -3.19
N GLY A 26 -10.26 0.34 -1.89
CA GLY A 26 -10.98 -0.60 -1.04
C GLY A 26 -10.87 -0.23 0.43
N LYS A 27 -11.54 -0.99 1.28
CA LYS A 27 -11.32 -0.94 2.73
C LYS A 27 -10.10 -1.76 3.08
N ILE A 28 -9.27 -1.22 3.96
CA ILE A 28 -8.05 -1.87 4.41
C ILE A 28 -8.39 -3.13 5.21
N THR A 29 -7.80 -4.26 4.85
CA THR A 29 -7.98 -5.53 5.56
C THR A 29 -6.73 -5.92 6.35
N THR A 30 -6.93 -6.79 7.33
CA THR A 30 -5.83 -7.43 8.05
C THR A 30 -5.15 -8.46 7.14
N GLY A 31 -3.82 -8.38 7.03
CA GLY A 31 -3.03 -9.44 6.40
C GLY A 31 -2.70 -10.56 7.39
N PHE A 32 -1.76 -11.43 7.00
CA PHE A 32 -1.28 -12.51 7.86
C PHE A 32 -0.42 -12.04 9.05
N GLN A 33 -0.12 -10.72 9.16
CA GLN A 33 0.65 -10.09 10.25
C GLN A 33 2.03 -10.71 10.55
N ARG A 34 2.64 -11.41 9.59
CA ARG A 34 3.82 -12.26 9.83
C ARG A 34 5.14 -11.54 10.00
N GLY A 35 5.19 -10.23 9.71
CA GLY A 35 6.44 -9.47 9.79
C GLY A 35 6.28 -7.98 10.01
N SER A 36 5.13 -7.37 9.69
CA SER A 36 4.98 -5.92 9.59
C SER A 36 5.16 -5.17 10.93
N THR A 37 4.68 -5.73 12.05
CA THR A 37 4.88 -5.15 13.39
C THR A 37 6.30 -5.37 13.93
N LEU A 38 7.01 -6.42 13.47
CA LEU A 38 8.36 -6.77 13.91
C LEU A 38 9.45 -5.97 13.19
N ILE A 39 9.19 -5.53 11.95
CA ILE A 39 10.19 -4.88 11.08
C ILE A 39 10.04 -3.36 10.97
N GLY A 40 8.99 -2.77 11.55
CA GLY A 40 8.72 -1.34 11.53
C GLY A 40 8.15 -0.80 10.22
N PHE A 41 7.65 -1.69 9.34
CA PHE A 41 7.00 -1.34 8.07
C PHE A 41 5.59 -1.93 8.04
N PRO A 42 4.60 -1.29 8.69
CA PRO A 42 3.21 -1.73 8.63
C PRO A 42 2.70 -1.75 7.19
N THR A 43 2.24 -2.91 6.71
CA THR A 43 1.57 -3.04 5.41
C THR A 43 0.07 -3.26 5.60
N ALA A 44 -0.72 -2.49 4.87
CA ALA A 44 -2.15 -2.67 4.73
C ALA A 44 -2.43 -3.57 3.52
N ASN A 45 -3.35 -4.53 3.66
CA ASN A 45 -3.81 -5.33 2.54
C ASN A 45 -5.02 -4.64 1.91
N LEU A 46 -5.05 -4.61 0.57
CA LEU A 46 -6.24 -4.18 -0.17
C LEU A 46 -6.88 -5.36 -0.89
N PRO A 47 -8.20 -5.54 -0.77
CA PRO A 47 -8.91 -6.57 -1.50
C PRO A 47 -8.83 -6.30 -3.01
N ILE A 48 -8.60 -7.35 -3.79
CA ILE A 48 -8.54 -7.24 -5.24
C ILE A 48 -9.95 -7.36 -5.81
N ASN A 49 -10.43 -6.29 -6.44
CA ASN A 49 -11.67 -6.29 -7.21
C ASN A 49 -11.33 -6.36 -8.70
N LEU A 50 -11.40 -7.56 -9.29
CA LEU A 50 -11.01 -7.78 -10.70
C LEU A 50 -11.86 -7.00 -11.71
N THR A 51 -13.07 -6.58 -11.35
CA THR A 51 -13.91 -5.72 -12.20
C THR A 51 -13.33 -4.31 -12.29
N ARG A 52 -12.80 -3.77 -11.19
CA ARG A 52 -12.20 -2.43 -11.13
C ARG A 52 -10.70 -2.41 -11.42
N THR A 53 -9.99 -3.48 -11.09
CA THR A 53 -8.54 -3.59 -11.24
C THR A 53 -8.11 -4.78 -12.11
N PRO A 54 -8.67 -4.98 -13.32
CA PRO A 54 -8.30 -6.13 -14.17
C PRO A 54 -6.81 -6.15 -14.53
N TRP A 55 -6.17 -4.99 -14.56
CA TRP A 55 -4.73 -4.81 -14.79
C TRP A 55 -3.85 -5.55 -13.79
N ILE A 56 -4.35 -5.86 -12.58
CA ILE A 56 -3.59 -6.54 -11.53
C ILE A 56 -3.16 -7.95 -11.95
N ASN A 57 -3.89 -8.57 -12.88
CA ASN A 57 -3.57 -9.91 -13.37
C ASN A 57 -2.32 -9.89 -14.27
N THR A 58 -2.08 -8.81 -14.99
CA THR A 58 -1.03 -8.71 -16.01
C THR A 58 0.17 -7.88 -15.59
N ILE A 59 0.02 -7.02 -14.59
CA ILE A 59 1.12 -6.18 -14.09
C ILE A 59 2.25 -7.07 -13.53
N PRO A 60 3.54 -6.74 -13.75
CA PRO A 60 4.64 -7.51 -13.15
C PRO A 60 4.51 -7.64 -11.62
N THR A 61 5.09 -8.68 -11.04
CA THR A 61 5.28 -8.70 -9.59
C THR A 61 6.44 -7.79 -9.20
N GLY A 62 6.39 -7.27 -7.98
CA GLY A 62 7.46 -6.46 -7.40
C GLY A 62 6.95 -5.27 -6.61
N VAL A 63 7.84 -4.29 -6.46
CA VAL A 63 7.63 -3.09 -5.66
C VAL A 63 7.33 -1.91 -6.57
N TYR A 64 6.26 -1.20 -6.24
CA TYR A 64 5.73 -0.02 -6.89
C TYR A 64 5.69 1.15 -5.91
N TYR A 65 5.45 2.35 -6.43
CA TYR A 65 5.28 3.56 -5.63
C TYR A 65 4.20 4.46 -6.20
N GLY A 66 3.73 5.38 -5.36
CA GLY A 66 2.76 6.37 -5.77
C GLY A 66 2.17 7.12 -4.59
N TRP A 67 0.94 7.59 -4.78
CA TRP A 67 0.18 8.29 -3.76
C TRP A 67 -0.94 7.42 -3.23
N SER A 68 -1.11 7.44 -1.91
CA SER A 68 -2.31 6.95 -1.25
C SER A 68 -3.16 8.11 -0.76
N ALA A 69 -4.47 7.89 -0.72
CA ALA A 69 -5.43 8.78 -0.10
C ALA A 69 -6.20 7.95 0.94
N LEU A 70 -5.99 8.28 2.22
CA LEU A 70 -6.54 7.58 3.37
C LEU A 70 -7.61 8.47 4.02
N ARG A 71 -8.78 7.89 4.28
CA ARG A 71 -9.85 8.54 5.02
C ARG A 71 -9.89 7.99 6.44
N LEU A 72 -9.45 8.80 7.39
CA LEU A 72 -9.56 8.48 8.82
C LEU A 72 -10.83 9.12 9.40
N PRO A 73 -11.52 8.48 10.35
CA PRO A 73 -12.65 9.09 11.03
C PRO A 73 -12.16 10.23 11.95
N PRO A 74 -12.97 11.28 12.21
CA PRO A 74 -12.60 12.37 13.12
C PRO A 74 -12.21 11.94 14.54
N SER A 75 -12.61 10.74 14.97
CA SER A 75 -12.25 10.14 16.26
C SER A 75 -10.89 9.44 16.27
N HIS A 76 -10.24 9.25 15.12
CA HIS A 76 -8.94 8.58 15.02
C HIS A 76 -7.83 9.48 15.57
N ALA A 77 -6.87 8.92 16.29
CA ALA A 77 -5.77 9.69 16.90
C ALA A 77 -4.94 10.46 15.85
N ASP A 78 -4.74 9.85 14.68
CA ASP A 78 -4.02 10.43 13.54
C ASP A 78 -4.92 11.20 12.56
N TYR A 79 -6.13 11.63 12.95
CA TYR A 79 -7.01 12.38 12.06
C TYR A 79 -6.33 13.68 11.57
N PRO A 80 -6.13 13.86 10.26
CA PRO A 80 -5.20 14.87 9.73
C PRO A 80 -5.80 16.28 9.68
N PHE A 81 -7.13 16.41 9.81
CA PHE A 81 -7.80 17.69 9.70
C PHE A 81 -8.11 18.25 11.09
N SER A 82 -7.41 19.32 11.46
CA SER A 82 -7.64 19.97 12.75
C SER A 82 -9.08 20.51 12.84
N SER A 83 -9.74 20.27 13.97
CA SER A 83 -11.01 20.90 14.31
C SER A 83 -10.92 22.42 14.48
N SER A 84 -9.70 22.98 14.53
CA SER A 84 -9.44 24.42 14.62
C SER A 84 -9.13 25.08 13.27
N ALA A 85 -9.14 24.34 12.15
CA ALA A 85 -8.93 24.93 10.83
C ALA A 85 -10.09 25.89 10.49
N SER A 86 -9.76 27.07 9.95
CA SER A 86 -10.74 28.11 9.60
C SER A 86 -11.62 27.75 8.40
N SER A 87 -11.32 26.65 7.71
CA SER A 87 -12.13 26.13 6.61
C SER A 87 -12.10 24.60 6.63
N PRO A 88 -13.22 23.93 6.28
CA PRO A 88 -13.24 22.49 6.17
C PRO A 88 -12.31 22.02 5.03
N PRO A 89 -11.76 20.80 5.12
CA PRO A 89 -10.97 20.25 4.04
C PRO A 89 -11.84 20.05 2.80
N SER A 90 -11.25 20.22 1.62
CA SER A 90 -11.95 20.02 0.34
C SER A 90 -12.27 18.55 0.06
N SER A 91 -11.64 17.62 0.79
CA SER A 91 -11.86 16.17 0.71
C SER A 91 -11.69 15.53 2.08
N PRO A 92 -12.45 14.48 2.43
CA PRO A 92 -12.24 13.72 3.66
C PRO A 92 -10.99 12.81 3.61
N TYR A 93 -10.29 12.78 2.47
CA TYR A 93 -9.08 11.99 2.29
C TYR A 93 -7.83 12.83 2.48
N ALA A 94 -6.87 12.33 3.24
CA ALA A 94 -5.52 12.88 3.30
C ALA A 94 -4.56 12.09 2.43
N LEU A 95 -3.68 12.81 1.73
CA LEU A 95 -2.72 12.25 0.80
C LEU A 95 -1.39 11.95 1.48
N TYR A 96 -0.86 10.76 1.20
CA TYR A 96 0.42 10.28 1.70
C TYR A 96 1.22 9.59 0.58
N PRO A 97 2.56 9.70 0.58
CA PRO A 97 3.36 8.87 -0.30
C PRO A 97 3.29 7.40 0.15
N MET A 98 3.37 6.47 -0.79
CA MET A 98 3.32 5.04 -0.50
C MET A 98 4.30 4.23 -1.35
N VAL A 99 4.68 3.06 -0.82
CA VAL A 99 5.21 1.94 -1.62
C VAL A 99 4.23 0.78 -1.56
N MET A 100 4.20 -0.03 -2.60
CA MET A 100 3.29 -1.16 -2.72
C MET A 100 4.01 -2.39 -3.23
N SER A 101 3.78 -3.53 -2.59
CA SER A 101 4.18 -4.84 -3.09
C SER A 101 3.01 -5.49 -3.81
N ILE A 102 3.23 -5.93 -5.05
CA ILE A 102 2.29 -6.77 -5.81
C ILE A 102 2.95 -8.12 -6.04
N GLY A 103 2.32 -9.17 -5.53
CA GLY A 103 2.87 -10.53 -5.55
C GLY A 103 1.78 -11.60 -5.71
N TYR A 104 2.09 -12.80 -5.23
CA TYR A 104 1.15 -13.91 -5.16
C TYR A 104 1.06 -14.46 -3.75
N ASN A 105 -0.11 -14.98 -3.39
CA ASN A 105 -0.31 -15.63 -2.10
C ASN A 105 0.19 -17.09 -2.14
N PRO A 106 1.23 -17.45 -1.35
CA PRO A 106 1.76 -18.81 -1.33
C PRO A 106 0.76 -19.84 -0.81
N TYR A 107 -0.21 -19.44 0.02
CA TYR A 107 -1.25 -20.33 0.55
C TYR A 107 -2.23 -20.84 -0.50
N PHE A 108 -2.41 -20.07 -1.57
CA PHE A 108 -3.30 -20.43 -2.68
C PHE A 108 -2.50 -20.92 -3.89
N LYS A 109 -1.38 -21.64 -3.66
CA LYS A 109 -0.50 -22.18 -4.71
C LYS A 109 -0.04 -21.11 -5.70
N ASN A 110 0.15 -19.87 -5.23
CA ASN A 110 0.49 -18.71 -6.05
C ASN A 110 -0.50 -18.42 -7.20
N THR A 111 -1.78 -18.75 -7.03
CA THR A 111 -2.83 -18.47 -8.05
C THR A 111 -3.58 -17.17 -7.79
N VAL A 112 -3.50 -16.63 -6.57
CA VAL A 112 -4.20 -15.42 -6.14
C VAL A 112 -3.19 -14.30 -5.96
N ARG A 113 -3.41 -13.16 -6.64
CA ARG A 113 -2.59 -11.96 -6.49
C ARG A 113 -2.72 -11.37 -5.08
N THR A 114 -1.67 -10.73 -4.60
CA THR A 114 -1.68 -9.92 -3.37
C THR A 114 -1.26 -8.49 -3.67
N ALA A 115 -1.79 -7.56 -2.88
CA ALA A 115 -1.61 -6.13 -3.00
C ALA A 115 -1.42 -5.55 -1.59
N GLU A 116 -0.17 -5.28 -1.23
CA GLU A 116 0.21 -4.81 0.10
C GLU A 116 0.82 -3.41 0.00
N VAL A 117 0.27 -2.45 0.73
CA VAL A 117 0.71 -1.06 0.70
C VAL A 117 1.31 -0.64 2.04
N HIS A 118 2.49 -0.05 1.99
CA HIS A 118 3.09 0.66 3.11
C HIS A 118 2.98 2.16 2.84
N ILE A 119 2.19 2.84 3.66
CA ILE A 119 2.07 4.30 3.65
C ILE A 119 3.31 4.87 4.35
N LEU A 120 4.00 5.81 3.71
CA LEU A 120 5.23 6.45 4.23
C LEU A 120 4.87 7.52 5.27
N HIS A 121 4.21 7.07 6.33
CA HIS A 121 3.81 7.89 7.47
C HIS A 121 3.79 7.02 8.73
N LYS A 122 4.21 7.60 9.86
CA LYS A 122 4.13 6.93 11.15
C LYS A 122 2.79 7.26 11.78
N PHE A 123 1.93 6.25 11.90
CA PHE A 123 0.65 6.35 12.59
C PHE A 123 0.79 5.86 14.03
N GLU A 124 0.11 6.50 14.96
CA GLU A 124 0.03 6.07 16.37
C GLU A 124 -1.08 5.02 16.58
N GLN A 125 -2.07 4.96 15.69
CA GLN A 125 -3.17 4.00 15.73
C GLN A 125 -3.37 3.27 14.38
N ASN A 126 -3.82 2.01 14.44
CA ASN A 126 -4.15 1.22 13.26
C ASN A 126 -5.45 1.72 12.60
N PHE A 127 -5.50 1.61 11.26
CA PHE A 127 -6.60 2.11 10.42
C PHE A 127 -7.28 0.98 9.61
N TYR A 128 -7.44 -0.20 10.21
CA TYR A 128 -8.16 -1.32 9.56
C TYR A 128 -9.63 -0.98 9.35
N GLY A 129 -10.19 -1.42 8.22
CA GLY A 129 -11.56 -1.11 7.81
C GLY A 129 -11.72 0.27 7.17
N GLU A 130 -10.71 1.14 7.27
CA GLU A 130 -10.79 2.49 6.73
C GLU A 130 -10.63 2.51 5.20
N PRO A 131 -11.31 3.43 4.49
CA PRO A 131 -11.19 3.57 3.04
C PRO A 131 -9.81 4.05 2.61
N LEU A 132 -9.25 3.38 1.62
CA LEU A 132 -7.97 3.72 1.01
C LEU A 132 -8.08 3.69 -0.52
N ARG A 133 -7.53 4.72 -1.15
CA ARG A 133 -7.38 4.83 -2.61
C ARG A 133 -5.91 4.99 -2.95
N LEU A 134 -5.49 4.41 -4.07
CA LEU A 134 -4.11 4.39 -4.54
C LEU A 134 -4.03 4.86 -5.99
N LEU A 135 -3.08 5.76 -6.26
CA LEU A 135 -2.54 6.01 -7.58
C LEU A 135 -1.13 5.43 -7.62
N ILE A 136 -0.97 4.31 -8.32
CA ILE A 136 0.31 3.65 -8.53
C ILE A 136 0.94 4.30 -9.76
N LEU A 137 2.11 4.92 -9.58
CA LEU A 137 2.71 5.80 -10.59
C LEU A 137 3.92 5.21 -11.29
N GLY A 138 4.54 4.19 -10.70
CA GLY A 138 5.74 3.59 -11.28
C GLY A 138 6.22 2.34 -10.56
N TYR A 139 7.19 1.69 -11.20
CA TYR A 139 7.83 0.48 -10.72
C TYR A 139 9.22 0.78 -10.15
N ILE A 140 9.55 0.19 -9.01
CA ILE A 140 10.87 0.30 -8.36
C ILE A 140 11.75 -0.89 -8.73
N ARG A 141 11.26 -2.11 -8.52
CA ARG A 141 12.08 -3.34 -8.66
C ARG A 141 11.24 -4.63 -8.64
N PRO A 142 11.78 -5.76 -9.11
CA PRO A 142 11.15 -7.07 -8.94
C PRO A 142 11.14 -7.55 -7.49
N GLU A 143 10.32 -8.57 -7.24
CA GLU A 143 10.41 -9.40 -6.04
C GLU A 143 11.81 -10.00 -5.92
N LYS A 144 12.26 -10.22 -4.69
CA LYS A 144 13.56 -10.80 -4.39
C LYS A 144 13.45 -11.77 -3.23
N ASP A 145 14.23 -12.84 -3.33
CA ASP A 145 14.54 -13.67 -2.19
C ASP A 145 15.62 -13.00 -1.35
N TYR A 146 15.45 -13.02 -0.03
CA TYR A 146 16.37 -12.38 0.91
C TYR A 146 17.11 -13.43 1.75
N PRO A 147 18.45 -13.31 1.87
CA PRO A 147 19.23 -14.23 2.69
C PRO A 147 19.07 -13.96 4.21
N SER A 148 18.52 -12.81 4.60
CA SER A 148 18.23 -12.45 5.99
C SER A 148 17.14 -11.39 6.10
N LEU A 149 16.58 -11.24 7.30
CA LEU A 149 15.59 -10.21 7.62
C LEU A 149 16.16 -8.79 7.45
N GLU A 150 17.42 -8.59 7.83
CA GLU A 150 18.11 -7.31 7.73
C GLU A 150 18.27 -6.89 6.27
N ALA A 151 18.58 -7.84 5.38
CA ALA A 151 18.68 -7.56 3.94
C ALA A 151 17.32 -7.15 3.35
N LEU A 152 16.22 -7.75 3.80
CA LEU A 152 14.87 -7.34 3.43
C LEU A 152 14.58 -5.91 3.93
N ILE A 153 14.85 -5.64 5.20
CA ILE A 153 14.65 -4.31 5.81
C ILE A 153 15.47 -3.23 5.09
N GLU A 154 16.73 -3.53 4.73
CA GLU A 154 17.60 -2.62 3.99
C GLU A 154 16.99 -2.24 2.64
N ASP A 155 16.48 -3.23 1.90
CA ASP A 155 15.84 -2.97 0.60
C ASP A 155 14.52 -2.22 0.75
N ILE A 156 13.69 -2.53 1.75
CA ILE A 156 12.44 -1.78 2.01
C ILE A 156 12.75 -0.31 2.34
N ARG A 157 13.76 -0.05 3.18
CA ARG A 157 14.21 1.33 3.48
C ARG A 157 14.68 2.06 2.23
N PHE A 158 15.35 1.34 1.32
CA PHE A 158 15.77 1.93 0.07
C PHE A 158 14.57 2.17 -0.86
N ASP A 159 13.59 1.26 -0.90
CA ASP A 159 12.35 1.41 -1.68
C ASP A 159 11.57 2.65 -1.25
N THR A 160 11.40 2.86 0.06
CA THR A 160 10.71 4.06 0.58
C THR A 160 11.48 5.34 0.27
N LYS A 161 12.82 5.30 0.32
CA LYS A 161 13.65 6.43 -0.10
C LYS A 161 13.48 6.72 -1.60
N VAL A 162 13.48 5.69 -2.45
CA VAL A 162 13.25 5.84 -3.89
C VAL A 162 11.88 6.45 -4.18
N ALA A 163 10.83 5.96 -3.52
CA ALA A 163 9.49 6.52 -3.65
C ALA A 163 9.46 8.00 -3.24
N SER A 164 10.02 8.34 -2.08
CA SER A 164 10.05 9.71 -1.60
C SER A 164 10.78 10.64 -2.57
N GLU A 165 11.98 10.28 -3.02
CA GLU A 165 12.76 11.12 -3.94
C GLU A 165 12.11 11.23 -5.33
N SER A 166 11.54 10.13 -5.84
CA SER A 166 10.89 10.13 -7.16
C SER A 166 9.62 10.99 -7.17
N LEU A 167 8.85 10.98 -6.08
CA LEU A 167 7.60 11.72 -5.98
C LEU A 167 7.82 13.23 -5.81
N LYS A 168 8.94 13.67 -5.21
CA LYS A 168 9.24 15.11 -4.96
C LYS A 168 9.33 15.94 -6.24
N ARG A 169 9.52 15.29 -7.39
CA ARG A 169 9.60 15.96 -8.69
C ARG A 169 8.25 16.58 -9.05
N ARG A 170 8.30 17.72 -9.71
CA ARG A 170 7.14 18.56 -10.03
C ARG A 170 6.01 17.79 -10.76
N ALA A 171 6.34 17.02 -11.79
CA ALA A 171 5.38 16.20 -12.55
C ALA A 171 4.79 15.01 -11.76
N TRP A 172 5.38 14.69 -10.60
CA TRP A 172 4.99 13.57 -9.74
C TRP A 172 4.31 13.99 -8.44
N ALA A 173 4.47 15.25 -8.05
CA ALA A 173 3.85 15.81 -6.86
C ALA A 173 2.38 16.21 -7.14
N PRO A 174 1.45 16.03 -6.19
CA PRO A 174 0.04 16.36 -6.36
C PRO A 174 -0.21 17.84 -6.67
N LYS A 175 -1.12 18.09 -7.61
CA LYS A 175 -1.55 19.43 -7.98
C LYS A 175 -2.78 19.86 -7.19
N GLY A 176 -2.69 21.00 -6.50
CA GLY A 176 -3.85 21.70 -5.93
C GLY A 176 -4.53 20.99 -4.77
N VAL A 177 -3.85 20.05 -4.11
CA VAL A 177 -4.33 19.32 -2.94
C VAL A 177 -3.27 19.38 -1.86
N GLU A 178 -3.69 19.60 -0.62
CA GLU A 178 -2.80 19.54 0.53
C GLU A 178 -2.35 18.09 0.79
N VAL A 179 -1.05 17.91 0.92
CA VAL A 179 -0.42 16.61 1.17
C VAL A 179 0.18 16.63 2.56
N VAL A 180 -0.03 15.54 3.31
CA VAL A 180 0.55 15.42 4.64
C VAL A 180 2.08 15.45 4.53
N GLY A 181 2.70 16.38 5.25
CA GLY A 181 4.14 16.63 5.18
C GLY A 181 4.55 17.84 4.34
N GLY A 182 3.60 18.63 3.83
CA GLY A 182 3.86 19.97 3.28
C GLY A 182 4.41 19.97 1.85
N TRP A 183 3.82 19.16 0.97
CA TRP A 183 4.21 19.15 -0.44
C TRP A 183 3.44 20.22 -1.21
N GLU A 184 4.17 21.04 -1.97
CA GLU A 184 3.59 22.15 -2.73
C GLU A 184 4.14 22.21 -4.16
N GLY A 185 3.38 22.84 -5.06
CA GLY A 185 3.85 23.18 -6.41
C GLY A 185 3.89 22.01 -7.41
N GLY A 186 3.17 20.92 -7.15
CA GLY A 186 3.06 19.76 -8.03
C GLY A 186 2.14 19.96 -9.25
N GLU A 187 2.32 19.09 -10.25
CA GLU A 187 1.56 19.09 -11.52
C GLU A 187 0.76 17.81 -11.75
N LEU A 188 0.95 16.77 -10.92
CA LEU A 188 0.24 15.51 -11.05
C LEU A 188 -1.25 15.70 -10.75
N ASP A 189 -2.10 15.27 -11.69
CA ASP A 189 -3.54 15.17 -11.45
C ASP A 189 -3.85 14.05 -10.46
N VAL A 190 -4.43 14.42 -9.32
CA VAL A 190 -4.82 13.51 -8.24
C VAL A 190 -6.32 13.56 -7.94
N GLN A 191 -7.13 14.18 -8.82
CA GLN A 191 -8.57 14.35 -8.54
C GLN A 191 -9.30 13.03 -8.31
N TRP A 192 -8.86 11.96 -8.98
CA TRP A 192 -9.39 10.62 -8.74
C TRP A 192 -9.21 10.15 -7.29
N LEU A 193 -8.10 10.50 -6.61
CA LEU A 193 -7.88 10.11 -5.22
C LEU A 193 -8.86 10.80 -4.27
N VAL A 194 -9.12 12.09 -4.51
CA VAL A 194 -9.84 12.96 -3.57
C VAL A 194 -11.32 13.15 -3.91
N ARG A 195 -11.81 12.50 -4.97
CA ARG A 195 -13.21 12.55 -5.41
C ARG A 195 -14.19 12.19 -4.29
N GLU A 196 -15.41 12.71 -4.39
CA GLU A 196 -16.49 12.32 -3.48
C GLU A 196 -16.78 10.81 -3.60
N GLU A 197 -17.40 10.23 -2.57
CA GLU A 197 -17.83 8.83 -2.66
C GLU A 197 -19.00 8.71 -3.63
N GLU A 198 -18.86 7.78 -4.57
CA GLU A 198 -20.02 7.17 -5.21
C GLU A 198 -20.47 6.04 -4.27
N ASP A 199 -21.78 5.91 -4.04
CA ASP A 199 -22.35 4.87 -3.19
C ASP A 199 -21.75 3.50 -3.56
N TYR A 200 -21.09 2.87 -2.59
CA TYR A 200 -20.56 1.52 -2.77
C TYR A 200 -21.75 0.57 -2.80
N ASP A 201 -22.13 0.09 -3.99
CA ASP A 201 -22.82 -1.19 -4.05
C ASP A 201 -21.91 -2.23 -3.39
N GLU A 202 -22.37 -2.87 -2.32
CA GLU A 202 -21.72 -4.03 -1.74
C GLU A 202 -21.61 -5.09 -2.85
N VAL A 203 -20.46 -5.14 -3.51
CA VAL A 203 -20.20 -6.20 -4.49
C VAL A 203 -20.05 -7.48 -3.68
N GLU A 204 -21.06 -8.34 -3.75
CA GLU A 204 -20.98 -9.72 -3.27
C GLU A 204 -19.68 -10.33 -3.79
N VAL A 205 -18.76 -10.62 -2.87
CA VAL A 205 -17.57 -11.39 -3.17
C VAL A 205 -18.04 -12.80 -3.48
N ASN A 206 -18.25 -13.08 -4.77
CA ASN A 206 -18.62 -14.40 -5.25
C ASN A 206 -17.59 -15.44 -4.78
N GLY A 207 -17.93 -16.21 -3.74
CA GLY A 207 -17.58 -17.62 -3.64
C GLY A 207 -16.33 -18.03 -2.85
N VAL A 208 -15.87 -17.26 -1.85
CA VAL A 208 -14.98 -17.83 -0.82
C VAL A 208 -15.59 -17.60 0.55
N GLU A 209 -16.29 -18.61 1.06
CA GLU A 209 -16.58 -18.73 2.49
C GLU A 209 -15.26 -18.75 3.26
N VAL A 210 -14.85 -17.60 3.78
CA VAL A 210 -14.01 -17.58 4.99
C VAL A 210 -14.94 -17.91 6.15
N ASN A 211 -15.19 -19.19 6.35
CA ASN A 211 -15.73 -19.68 7.60
C ASN A 211 -14.81 -19.22 8.73
N GLY A 212 -15.33 -18.35 9.60
CA GLY A 212 -14.66 -17.94 10.81
C GLY A 212 -14.24 -19.17 11.60
N VAL A 213 -12.96 -19.26 11.90
CA VAL A 213 -12.46 -20.25 12.86
C VAL A 213 -12.16 -19.50 14.15
N ASP A 214 -13.20 -19.35 14.95
CA ASP A 214 -13.04 -19.51 16.39
C ASP A 214 -12.47 -20.91 16.62
N GLY A 215 -11.30 -20.97 17.26
CA GLY A 215 -10.66 -22.24 17.58
C GLY A 215 -9.19 -22.08 17.87
N GLU A 216 -8.87 -21.68 19.10
CA GLU A 216 -7.64 -22.11 19.75
C GLU A 216 -7.52 -23.63 19.58
N LYS A 217 -6.65 -24.08 18.67
CA LYS A 217 -6.08 -25.43 18.72
C LYS A 217 -4.60 -25.30 18.96
N LYS A 218 -4.27 -25.48 20.24
CA LYS A 218 -2.98 -25.89 20.77
C LYS A 218 -2.32 -26.88 19.79
N ILE A 219 -1.19 -26.49 19.21
CA ILE A 219 -0.34 -27.41 18.47
C ILE A 219 0.43 -28.19 19.53
N GLU A 220 0.11 -29.47 19.69
CA GLU A 220 0.95 -30.41 20.43
C GLU A 220 2.23 -30.65 19.62
N GLU A 221 3.38 -30.40 20.25
CA GLU A 221 4.68 -30.90 19.81
C GLU A 221 4.65 -32.43 19.84
N ASN A 222 4.80 -33.06 18.67
CA ASN A 222 5.28 -34.43 18.59
C ASN A 222 6.75 -34.40 18.18
N ASP A 223 7.61 -34.39 19.19
CA ASP A 223 8.95 -34.96 19.11
C ASP A 223 8.80 -36.46 18.91
N ASP A 224 9.05 -36.95 17.70
CA ASP A 224 9.58 -38.31 17.49
C ASP A 224 9.98 -38.50 16.03
N ALA A 225 11.29 -38.40 15.75
CA ALA A 225 11.99 -39.24 14.78
C ALA A 225 13.48 -38.88 14.73
N LYS A 226 14.30 -39.60 15.51
CA LYS A 226 15.61 -40.11 15.08
C LYS A 226 16.23 -40.98 16.18
N LYS A 227 16.05 -42.29 16.05
CA LYS A 227 17.00 -43.34 16.42
C LYS A 227 16.49 -44.67 15.87
N GLU A 228 16.98 -45.03 14.69
CA GLU A 228 17.76 -46.25 14.40
C GLU A 228 18.19 -46.23 12.92
#